data_AF-A0A7W0JL14-F1
#
_entry.id   AF-A0A7W0JL14-F1
#
_cell.length_a   1.000
_cell.length_b   1.000
_cell.length_c   1.000
_cell.angle_alpha   90.00
_cell.angle_beta   90.00
_cell.angle_gamma   90.00
#
_symmetry.space_group_name_H-M   'P 1'
#
loop_
_entity.id
_entity.type
_entity.pdbx_description
1 polymer ?
#
loop_
_entity_poly.entity_id
_entity_poly.type
_entity_poly.pdbx_seq_one_letter_code
_entity_poly.pdbx_strand_id
1 'polypeptide(L)'
;MPLQNRVTPLSELIAHPGRGLVYGNRGCLHDASGRIRRRFAGKRWIACRLEFRGWQREAFLQPGLFTELFFLDEATAFAAGHRPC
;
A
#
# COMPACT_ATOMS: atom_id res chain seq x y z
N MET A 1 -14.09 3.99 9.31
CA MET A 1 -13.91 4.52 7.94
C MET A 1 -12.71 3.85 7.30
N PRO A 2 -12.70 3.57 5.99
CA PRO A 2 -11.56 2.94 5.34
C PRO A 2 -10.32 3.86 5.35
N LEU A 3 -9.13 3.26 5.48
CA LEU A 3 -7.87 3.99 5.38
C LEU A 3 -7.60 4.41 3.94
N GLN A 4 -6.89 5.55 3.75
CA GLN A 4 -6.45 6.04 2.44
C GLN A 4 -5.20 5.28 1.97
N ASN A 5 -5.35 3.98 1.75
CA ASN A 5 -4.25 3.09 1.43
C ASN A 5 -4.58 2.08 0.33
N ARG A 6 -5.64 2.34 -0.43
CA ARG A 6 -5.93 1.64 -1.69
C ARG A 6 -5.34 2.43 -2.83
N VAL A 7 -4.84 1.74 -3.83
CA VAL A 7 -4.16 2.37 -4.96
C VAL A 7 -4.91 2.08 -6.26
N THR A 8 -5.23 3.14 -6.99
CA THR A 8 -5.86 3.04 -8.33
C THR A 8 -4.82 2.67 -9.40
N PRO A 9 -5.24 2.22 -10.59
CA PRO A 9 -4.33 2.01 -11.71
C PRO A 9 -3.55 3.27 -12.11
N LEU A 10 -4.10 4.46 -11.83
CA LEU A 10 -3.45 5.76 -12.05
C LEU A 10 -2.53 6.20 -10.90
N SER A 11 -2.22 5.27 -9.98
CA SER A 11 -1.27 5.48 -8.88
C SER A 11 -1.78 6.42 -7.76
N GLU A 12 -3.09 6.66 -7.69
CA GLU A 12 -3.73 7.51 -6.68
C GLU A 12 -4.07 6.73 -5.42
N LEU A 13 -3.92 7.38 -4.26
CA LEU A 13 -4.29 6.79 -2.97
C LEU A 13 -5.71 7.20 -2.59
N ILE A 14 -6.59 6.22 -2.42
CA ILE A 14 -8.01 6.43 -2.09
C ILE A 14 -8.40 5.69 -0.81
N ALA A 15 -9.42 6.21 -0.13
CA ALA A 15 -10.08 5.53 0.98
C ALA A 15 -11.23 4.67 0.43
N HIS A 16 -11.08 3.35 0.46
CA HIS A 16 -12.04 2.41 -0.10
C HIS A 16 -12.15 1.15 0.77
N PRO A 17 -13.36 0.60 1.02
CA PRO A 17 -13.53 -0.54 1.94
C PRO A 17 -13.02 -1.87 1.38
N GLY A 18 -12.92 -2.02 0.06
CA GLY A 18 -12.42 -3.25 -0.58
C GLY A 18 -11.05 -3.67 -0.04
N ARG A 19 -10.90 -4.95 0.31
CA ARG A 19 -9.67 -5.49 0.91
C ARG A 19 -8.45 -5.39 -0.01
N GLY A 20 -8.66 -5.61 -1.31
CA GLY A 20 -7.59 -5.81 -2.28
C GLY A 20 -7.07 -7.24 -2.29
N LEU A 21 -6.39 -7.62 -3.37
CA LEU A 21 -5.80 -8.95 -3.59
C LEU A 21 -4.27 -8.92 -3.62
N VAL A 22 -3.68 -7.72 -3.67
CA VAL A 22 -2.23 -7.52 -3.75
C VAL A 22 -1.81 -6.48 -2.71
N TYR A 23 -0.69 -6.76 -2.06
CA TYR A 23 -0.03 -5.87 -1.12
C TYR A 23 1.09 -5.10 -1.81
N GLY A 24 1.41 -3.89 -1.36
CA GLY A 24 2.63 -3.24 -1.79
C GLY A 24 3.11 -2.15 -0.87
N ASN A 25 4.25 -1.57 -1.24
CA ASN A 25 4.88 -0.50 -0.49
C ASN A 25 5.44 0.58 -1.42
N ARG A 26 5.46 1.81 -0.90
CA ARG A 26 6.18 2.95 -1.48
C ARG A 26 7.04 3.67 -0.42
N GLY A 27 7.39 2.95 0.66
CA GLY A 27 7.96 3.50 1.89
C GLY A 27 6.93 4.17 2.80
N CYS A 28 7.40 4.97 3.78
CA CYS A 28 6.55 5.65 4.76
C CYS A 28 5.92 6.92 4.16
N LEU A 29 4.61 6.89 3.88
CA LEU A 29 3.88 7.99 3.25
C LEU A 29 3.10 8.84 4.24
N HIS A 30 2.82 8.30 5.43
CA HIS A 30 1.95 8.91 6.42
C HIS A 30 2.75 9.64 7.51
N ASP A 31 2.12 10.60 8.17
CA ASP A 31 2.62 11.17 9.43
C ASP A 31 2.16 10.34 10.64
N ALA A 32 2.57 10.72 11.86
CA ALA A 32 2.19 10.02 13.08
C ALA A 32 0.67 9.98 13.35
N SER A 33 -0.12 10.82 12.68
CA SER A 33 -1.59 10.81 12.74
C SER A 33 -2.24 9.95 11.64
N GLY A 34 -1.43 9.24 10.84
CA GLY A 34 -1.90 8.40 9.74
C GLY A 34 -2.28 9.18 8.48
N ARG A 35 -2.02 10.50 8.41
CA ARG A 35 -2.34 11.32 7.23
C ARG A 35 -1.26 11.17 6.17
N ILE A 36 -1.65 10.89 4.93
CA ILE A 36 -0.73 10.83 3.79
C ILE A 36 -0.13 12.21 3.52
N ARG A 37 1.20 12.30 3.55
CA ARG A 37 1.97 13.55 3.31
C ARG A 37 2.82 13.54 2.06
N ARG A 38 3.01 12.38 1.45
CA ARG A 38 3.84 12.22 0.25
C ARG A 38 3.35 11.05 -0.59
N ARG A 39 3.71 11.04 -1.88
CA ARG A 39 3.31 9.99 -2.83
C ARG A 39 4.22 8.75 -2.78
N PHE A 40 5.50 8.95 -2.44
CA PHE A 40 6.51 7.89 -2.28
C PHE A 40 7.67 8.38 -1.40
N ALA A 41 8.40 7.45 -0.79
CA ALA A 41 9.64 7.70 -0.05
C ALA A 41 10.83 6.91 -0.62
N GLY A 42 10.60 5.95 -1.52
CA GLY A 42 11.63 5.13 -2.14
C GLY A 42 11.36 4.82 -3.60
N LYS A 43 12.36 4.27 -4.29
CA LYS A 43 12.28 3.87 -5.71
C LYS A 43 11.75 2.45 -5.91
N ARG A 44 11.89 1.58 -4.90
CA ARG A 44 11.45 0.17 -4.96
C ARG A 44 9.97 0.09 -4.63
N TRP A 45 9.14 0.04 -5.66
CA TRP A 45 7.70 -0.12 -5.54
C TRP A 45 7.36 -1.57 -5.83
N ILE A 46 7.13 -2.32 -4.76
CA ILE A 46 7.01 -3.77 -4.81
C ILE A 46 5.56 -4.17 -4.64
N ALA A 47 5.08 -5.08 -5.49
CA ALA A 47 3.79 -5.75 -5.40
C ALA A 47 4.01 -7.19 -4.92
N CYS A 48 3.43 -7.52 -3.77
CA CYS A 48 3.56 -8.81 -3.11
C CYS A 48 2.20 -9.50 -2.94
N ARG A 49 2.24 -10.80 -2.71
CA ARG A 49 1.09 -11.58 -2.23
C ARG A 49 0.67 -11.08 -0.83
N LEU A 50 -0.62 -11.20 -0.51
CA LEU A 50 -1.15 -10.81 0.81
C LEU A 50 -0.69 -11.72 1.95
N GLU A 51 -0.43 -12.99 1.64
CA GLU A 51 -0.04 -14.01 2.61
C GLU A 51 1.36 -14.50 2.30
N PHE A 52 2.25 -14.37 3.27
CA PHE A 52 3.64 -14.80 3.15
C PHE A 52 4.15 -15.27 4.50
N ARG A 53 4.62 -16.53 4.58
CA ARG A 53 5.24 -17.13 5.78
C ARG A 53 4.41 -16.99 7.08
N GLY A 54 3.09 -16.91 6.97
CA GLY A 54 2.20 -16.70 8.12
C GLY A 54 2.37 -15.34 8.81
N TRP A 55 3.06 -14.37 8.19
CA TRP A 55 3.26 -13.05 8.76
C TRP A 55 1.95 -12.27 8.79
N GLN A 56 1.64 -11.72 9.95
CA GLN A 56 0.48 -10.86 10.15
C GLN A 56 0.92 -9.52 10.74
N ARG A 57 0.20 -8.47 10.36
CA ARG A 57 0.40 -7.14 10.93
C ARG A 57 -0.67 -6.88 11.98
N GLU A 58 -0.24 -6.54 13.18
CA GLU A 58 -1.14 -6.20 14.30
C GLU A 58 -1.85 -4.86 14.06
N ALA A 59 -1.14 -3.90 13.45
CA ALA A 59 -1.66 -2.58 13.13
C ALA A 59 -1.06 -2.05 11.81
N PHE A 60 -1.87 -1.25 11.11
CA PHE A 60 -1.48 -0.49 9.92
C PHE A 60 -1.12 0.96 10.28
N LEU A 61 -0.39 1.63 9.38
CA LEU A 61 0.04 3.02 9.52
C LEU A 61 0.80 3.29 10.83
N GLN A 62 1.65 2.34 11.23
CA GLN A 62 2.50 2.52 12.39
C GLN A 62 3.55 3.61 12.11
N PRO A 63 3.68 4.62 12.99
CA PRO A 63 4.60 5.74 12.78
C PRO A 63 6.03 5.29 12.46
N GLY A 64 6.64 5.89 11.43
CA GLY A 64 8.00 5.58 11.02
C GLY A 64 8.15 4.28 10.21
N LEU A 65 7.12 3.44 10.12
CA LEU A 65 7.10 2.27 9.25
C LEU A 65 6.53 2.60 7.88
N PHE A 66 6.75 1.70 6.92
CA PHE A 66 6.23 1.88 5.57
C PHE A 66 4.70 1.82 5.55
N THR A 67 4.08 2.61 4.67
CA THR A 67 2.63 2.58 4.46
C THR A 67 2.26 1.30 3.71
N GLU A 68 1.28 0.58 4.25
CA GLU A 68 0.69 -0.62 3.68
C GLU A 68 -0.24 -0.21 2.54
N LEU A 69 0.09 -0.58 1.30
CA LEU A 69 -0.76 -0.29 0.15
C LEU A 69 -1.45 -1.55 -0.34
N PHE A 70 -2.70 -1.40 -0.77
CA PHE A 70 -3.50 -2.50 -1.29
C PHE A 70 -4.04 -2.17 -2.68
N PHE A 71 -4.01 -3.15 -3.57
CA PHE A 71 -4.50 -3.03 -4.94
C PHE A 71 -5.66 -4.00 -5.15
N LEU A 72 -6.57 -3.66 -6.05
CA LEU A 72 -7.67 -4.55 -6.44
C LEU A 72 -7.13 -5.91 -6.89
N ASP A 73 -6.12 -5.89 -7.75
CA ASP A 73 -5.46 -7.05 -8.36
C ASP A 73 -4.04 -6.70 -8.80
N GLU A 74 -3.36 -7.67 -9.42
CA GLU A 74 -2.00 -7.54 -9.94
C GLU A 74 -1.91 -6.55 -11.11
N ALA A 75 -2.90 -6.53 -12.00
CA ALA A 75 -2.96 -5.60 -13.12
C ALA A 75 -3.01 -4.14 -12.63
N THR A 76 -3.81 -3.86 -11.60
CA THR A 76 -3.89 -2.57 -10.93
C THR A 76 -2.54 -2.17 -10.31
N ALA A 77 -1.86 -3.11 -9.66
CA ALA A 77 -0.54 -2.86 -9.06
C ALA A 77 0.51 -2.50 -10.12
N PHE A 78 0.53 -3.23 -11.23
CA PHE A 78 1.49 -3.00 -12.31
C PHE A 78 1.21 -1.72 -13.07
N ALA A 79 -0.06 -1.41 -13.36
CA ALA A 79 -0.48 -0.14 -13.93
C ALA A 79 -0.05 1.05 -13.05
N ALA A 80 -0.18 0.89 -11.72
CA ALA A 80 0.29 1.86 -10.73
C ALA A 80 1.83 1.93 -10.58
N GLY A 81 2.59 1.22 -11.41
CA GLY A 81 4.05 1.26 -11.49
C GLY A 81 4.78 0.30 -10.54
N HIS A 82 4.08 -0.61 -9.87
CA HIS A 82 4.73 -1.60 -8.99
C HIS A 82 5.32 -2.74 -9.82
N ARG A 83 6.30 -3.45 -9.25
CA ARG A 83 6.93 -4.63 -9.82
C ARG A 83 6.81 -5.81 -8.85
N PRO A 84 6.69 -7.05 -9.34
CA PRO A 84 6.57 -8.21 -8.47
C PRO A 84 7.78 -8.36 -7.55
N CYS A 85 7.55 -8.87 -6.34
CA CYS A 85 8.56 -9.17 -5.33
C CYS A 85 9.47 -10.35 -5.69
#